data_AF-A0A9E5WMC2-F1
#
_entry.id   AF-A0A9E5WMC2-F1
#
_cell.length_a   1.000
_cell.length_b   1.000
_cell.length_c   1.000
_cell.angle_alpha   90.00
_cell.angle_beta   90.00
_cell.angle_gamma   90.00
#
_symmetry.space_group_name_H-M   'P 1'
#
loop_
_entity.id
_entity.type
_entity.pdbx_description
1 polymer ?
#
loop_
_entity_poly.entity_id
_entity_poly.type
_entity_poly.pdbx_seq_one_letter_code
_entity_poly.pdbx_strand_id
1 'polypeptide(L)'
;QDEPLGGVWVETHGLPDPAGANNSLAEMLEEGVEYQLARAKPTVMLSDDALEELIRRAVRKISQDVIGKKPETRVMINRLMGG
;
A
#
# COMPACT_ATOMS: atom_id res chain seq x y z
N GLN A 1 -6.57 19.26 7.62
CA GLN A 1 -6.10 18.81 6.30
C GLN A 1 -5.20 17.64 6.60
N ASP A 2 -5.66 16.43 6.33
CA ASP A 2 -4.94 15.17 6.58
C ASP A 2 -4.81 14.42 5.25
N GLU A 3 -4.52 15.16 4.18
CA GLU A 3 -4.26 14.57 2.88
C GLU A 3 -2.81 14.06 2.87
N PRO A 4 -2.55 12.80 2.43
CA PRO A 4 -1.20 12.25 2.40
C PRO A 4 -0.25 13.17 1.64
N LEU A 5 0.87 13.53 2.27
CA LEU A 5 1.91 14.34 1.66
C LEU A 5 2.81 13.45 0.81
N GLY A 6 2.60 13.51 -0.51
CA GLY A 6 3.18 12.55 -1.46
C GLY A 6 2.24 11.36 -1.67
N GLY A 7 2.20 10.84 -2.89
CA GLY A 7 1.46 9.62 -3.24
C GLY A 7 2.05 8.38 -2.57
N VAL A 8 1.36 7.25 -2.69
CA VAL A 8 1.92 5.97 -2.22
C VAL A 8 3.08 5.59 -3.12
N TRP A 9 4.15 5.08 -2.51
CA TRP A 9 5.29 4.56 -3.25
C TRP A 9 5.70 3.20 -2.69
N VAL A 10 6.10 2.29 -3.58
CA VAL A 10 6.43 0.91 -3.23
C VAL A 10 7.74 0.49 -3.88
N GLU A 11 8.63 -0.07 -3.06
CA GLU A 11 9.78 -0.86 -3.55
C GLU A 11 9.53 -2.34 -3.33
N THR A 12 9.89 -3.15 -4.34
CA THR A 12 9.83 -4.60 -4.25
C THR A 12 11.23 -5.19 -4.41
N HIS A 13 11.52 -6.25 -3.65
CA HIS A 13 12.80 -6.96 -3.71
C HIS A 13 12.56 -8.47 -3.79
N GLY A 14 13.12 -9.11 -4.81
CA GLY A 14 13.02 -10.56 -5.01
C GLY A 14 11.62 -11.08 -5.36
N LEU A 15 10.66 -10.19 -5.62
CA LEU A 15 9.32 -10.53 -6.09
C LEU A 15 9.28 -10.45 -7.62
N PRO A 16 8.61 -11.40 -8.29
CA PRO A 16 8.40 -11.32 -9.73
C PRO A 16 7.34 -10.29 -10.08
N ASP A 17 7.40 -9.75 -11.28
CA ASP A 17 6.29 -9.03 -11.87
C ASP A 17 5.17 -9.98 -12.33
N PRO A 18 3.94 -9.47 -12.47
CA PRO A 18 2.81 -10.26 -12.95
C PRO A 18 3.01 -10.75 -14.38
N ALA A 19 2.72 -12.02 -14.64
CA ALA A 19 2.82 -12.55 -15.99
C ALA A 19 1.75 -11.93 -16.91
N GLY A 20 2.19 -11.32 -18.01
CA GLY A 20 1.29 -10.76 -19.03
C GLY A 20 0.59 -9.46 -18.63
N ALA A 21 1.00 -8.81 -17.53
CA ALA A 21 0.57 -7.45 -17.22
C ALA A 21 1.48 -6.41 -17.87
N ASN A 22 0.92 -5.23 -18.16
CA ASN A 22 1.71 -4.07 -18.61
C ASN A 22 2.35 -3.31 -17.44
N ASN A 23 1.82 -3.48 -16.22
CA ASN A 23 2.29 -2.81 -15.02
C ASN A 23 3.16 -3.78 -14.21
N SER A 24 4.19 -3.23 -13.58
CA SER A 24 4.99 -3.92 -12.56
C SER A 24 4.16 -4.20 -11.31
N LEU A 25 4.64 -5.13 -10.47
CA LEU A 25 4.00 -5.38 -9.18
C LEU A 25 4.01 -4.12 -8.30
N ALA A 26 5.08 -3.32 -8.35
CA ALA A 26 5.19 -2.08 -7.58
C ALA A 26 4.07 -1.10 -7.94
N GLU A 27 3.88 -0.81 -9.24
CA GLU A 27 2.82 0.08 -9.72
C GLU A 27 1.42 -0.42 -9.32
N MET A 28 1.16 -1.73 -9.46
CA MET A 28 -0.14 -2.30 -9.06
C MET A 28 -0.37 -2.20 -7.54
N LEU A 29 0.69 -2.28 -6.73
CA LEU A 29 0.61 -2.11 -5.29
C LEU A 29 0.38 -0.64 -4.90
N GLU A 30 1.07 0.30 -5.55
CA GLU A 30 0.87 1.74 -5.36
C GLU A 30 -0.59 2.12 -5.63
N GLU A 31 -1.09 1.82 -6.84
CA GLU A 31 -2.47 2.10 -7.24
C GLU A 31 -3.49 1.42 -6.31
N GLY A 32 -3.24 0.14 -5.99
CA GLY A 32 -4.14 -0.65 -5.15
C GLY A 32 -4.19 -0.15 -3.71
N VAL A 33 -3.06 0.29 -3.15
CA VAL A 33 -3.01 0.87 -1.81
C VAL A 33 -3.65 2.26 -1.80
N GLU A 34 -3.35 3.12 -2.77
CA GLU A 34 -4.02 4.43 -2.90
C GLU A 34 -5.53 4.30 -2.95
N TYR A 35 -6.03 3.33 -3.73
CA TYR A 35 -7.45 3.03 -3.80
C TYR A 35 -8.07 2.63 -2.44
N GLN A 36 -7.36 1.83 -1.64
CA GLN A 36 -7.83 1.47 -0.30
C GLN A 36 -7.81 2.67 0.65
N LEU A 37 -6.76 3.49 0.58
CA LEU A 37 -6.61 4.70 1.40
C LEU A 37 -7.71 5.73 1.11
N ALA A 38 -8.00 5.97 -0.17
CA ALA A 38 -9.06 6.89 -0.60
C ALA A 38 -10.46 6.49 -0.08
N ARG A 39 -10.64 5.21 0.29
CA ARG A 39 -11.90 4.66 0.81
C ARG A 39 -11.87 4.36 2.31
N ALA A 40 -10.75 4.63 2.98
CA ALA A 40 -10.58 4.36 4.38
C ALA A 40 -11.47 5.28 5.22
N LYS A 41 -11.98 4.76 6.35
CA LYS A 41 -12.72 5.57 7.30
C LYS A 41 -11.79 6.61 7.94
N PRO A 42 -12.29 7.80 8.32
CA PRO A 42 -11.48 8.80 9.02
C PRO A 42 -10.77 8.25 10.27
N THR A 43 -11.41 7.33 11.00
CA THR A 43 -10.81 6.68 12.17
C THR A 43 -9.60 5.79 11.85
N VAL A 44 -9.56 5.20 10.65
CA VAL A 44 -8.39 4.44 10.17
C VAL A 44 -7.28 5.42 9.77
N MET A 45 -7.63 6.50 9.09
CA MET A 45 -6.66 7.52 8.67
C MET A 45 -5.95 8.18 9.86
N LEU A 46 -6.55 8.24 11.05
CA LEU A 46 -5.97 8.84 12.26
C LEU A 46 -5.14 7.89 13.13
N SER A 47 -5.06 6.60 12.79
CA SER A 47 -4.35 5.59 13.58
C SER A 47 -3.29 4.89 12.74
N ASP A 48 -2.02 4.99 13.13
CA ASP A 48 -0.91 4.37 12.40
C ASP A 48 -1.02 2.84 12.39
N ASP A 49 -1.39 2.22 13.51
CA ASP A 49 -1.61 0.77 13.57
C ASP A 49 -2.72 0.31 12.62
N ALA A 50 -3.82 1.07 12.55
CA ALA A 50 -4.93 0.75 11.66
C ALA A 50 -4.55 0.96 10.18
N LEU A 51 -3.78 2.00 9.91
CA LEU A 51 -3.29 2.32 8.57
C LEU A 51 -2.28 1.27 8.08
N GLU A 52 -1.32 0.89 8.92
CA GLU A 52 -0.36 -0.18 8.65
C GLU A 52 -1.10 -1.49 8.34
N GLU A 53 -2.09 -1.86 9.16
CA GLU A 53 -2.84 -3.09 8.94
C GLU A 53 -3.66 -3.06 7.64
N LEU A 54 -4.28 -1.91 7.31
CA LEU A 54 -4.98 -1.72 6.04
C LEU A 54 -4.03 -1.92 4.85
N ILE A 55 -2.88 -1.23 4.87
CA ILE A 55 -1.86 -1.28 3.81
C ILE A 55 -1.32 -2.72 3.68
N ARG A 56 -0.94 -3.33 4.80
CA ARG A 56 -0.39 -4.70 4.82
C ARG A 56 -1.38 -5.73 4.28
N ARG A 57 -2.67 -5.59 4.57
CA ARG A 57 -3.72 -6.46 4.01
C ARG A 57 -3.86 -6.25 2.52
N ALA A 58 -3.86 -5.00 2.05
CA ALA A 58 -3.94 -4.67 0.63
C ALA A 58 -2.77 -5.29 -0.14
N VAL A 59 -1.53 -5.05 0.32
CA VAL A 59 -0.31 -5.57 -0.31
C VAL A 59 -0.34 -7.10 -0.41
N ARG A 60 -0.68 -7.78 0.69
CA ARG A 60 -0.77 -9.25 0.70
C ARG A 60 -1.85 -9.78 -0.23
N LYS A 61 -3.01 -9.13 -0.28
CA LYS A 61 -4.11 -9.52 -1.16
C LYS A 61 -3.72 -9.37 -2.62
N ILE A 62 -3.25 -8.18 -3.02
CA ILE A 62 -2.85 -7.89 -4.40
C ILE A 62 -1.72 -8.83 -4.83
N SER A 63 -0.68 -8.97 -4.02
CA SER A 63 0.44 -9.88 -4.33
C SER A 63 -0.03 -11.34 -4.46
N GLN A 64 -0.93 -11.80 -3.59
CA GLN A 64 -1.46 -13.15 -3.66
C GLN A 64 -2.29 -13.37 -4.94
N ASP A 65 -3.13 -12.39 -5.29
CA ASP A 65 -4.04 -12.48 -6.42
C ASP A 65 -3.28 -12.42 -7.75
N VAL A 66 -2.19 -11.66 -7.80
CA VAL A 66 -1.49 -11.33 -9.04
C VAL A 66 -0.25 -12.21 -9.28
N ILE A 67 0.56 -12.45 -8.24
CA ILE A 67 1.81 -13.22 -8.36
C ILE A 67 1.82 -14.52 -7.55
N GLY A 68 0.73 -14.81 -6.83
CA GLY A 68 0.60 -16.04 -6.04
C GLY A 68 1.50 -16.10 -4.80
N LYS A 69 2.05 -14.96 -4.34
CA LYS A 69 2.97 -14.87 -3.19
C LYS A 69 2.42 -13.95 -2.11
N LYS A 70 2.81 -14.21 -0.86
CA LYS A 70 2.52 -13.34 0.30
C LYS A 70 3.84 -12.78 0.84
N PRO A 71 4.23 -11.56 0.44
CA PRO A 71 5.50 -10.99 0.87
C PRO A 71 5.49 -10.63 2.36
N GLU A 72 6.68 -10.58 2.95
CA GLU A 72 6.92 -9.77 4.14
C GLU A 72 6.81 -8.29 3.74
N THR A 73 6.11 -7.50 4.53
CA THR A 73 5.79 -6.11 4.18
C THR A 73 6.19 -5.21 5.33
N ARG A 74 7.05 -4.23 5.02
CA ARG A 74 7.39 -3.14 5.92
C ARG A 74 6.69 -1.88 5.43
N VAL A 75 5.92 -1.25 6.29
CA VAL A 75 5.21 0.00 5.98
C VAL A 75 5.93 1.14 6.66
N MET A 76 6.14 2.23 5.91
CA MET A 76 6.65 3.49 6.46
C MET A 76 5.56 4.55 6.29
N ILE A 77 5.11 5.11 7.41
CA ILE A 77 4.12 6.18 7.44
C ILE A 77 4.85 7.45 7.86
N ASN A 78 4.85 8.46 7.00
CA ASN A 78 5.37 9.77 7.34
C ASN A 78 4.20 10.75 7.47
N ARG A 79 4.01 11.32 8.67
CA ARG A 79 3.01 12.35 8.93
C ARG A 79 3.70 13.65 9.30
N LEU A 80 3.34 14.72 8.60
CA LEU A 80 3.63 16.06 9.08
C LEU A 80 2.50 16.47 10.03
N MET A 81 2.75 16.40 11.33
CA MET A 81 1.91 17.10 12.30
C MET A 81 2.40 18.54 12.38
N GLY A 82 1.62 19.48 11.83
CA GLY A 82 1.85 20.90 12.06
C GLY A 82 1.71 21.21 13.55
N GLY A 83 2.76 21.76 14.15
CA GLY A 83 2.73 22.31 15.50
C GLY A 83 1.93 23.59 15.60
#